data_AF-A0A8C7CTN7-F1
#
_entry.id   AF-A0A8C7CTN7-F1
#
_cell.length_a   1.000
_cell.length_b   1.000
_cell.length_c   1.000
_cell.angle_alpha   90.00
_cell.angle_beta   90.00
_cell.angle_gamma   90.00
#
_symmetry.space_group_name_H-M   'P 1'
#
loop_
_entity.id
_entity.type
_entity.pdbx_description
1 polymer ?
#
loop_
_entity_poly.entity_id
_entity_poly.type
_entity_poly.pdbx_seq_one_letter_code
_entity_poly.pdbx_strand_id
1 'polypeptide(L)'
;MAAHKMNKSILSLGQINGRIYGIHALNPLNRATYATALSTNNSSQNKGFPNRGPLNRRPRREVGDPRTDRMPVDQDWTAVYPNAAPFRQGSVPLPVRMGFPVKRGVPPEKKGNLELKIPNFLHLTPAAIKKHCEALKRKSKCLLSGNSRIDSMYLLTHESWKAEAWESEKTVADMEEYSWENSPSQKNALSTLVRMGLAGEGGKPEVQKYRDSVTRLKNEGESEGSVLQYREAGKKLLNL
;
A
#
# COMPACT_ATOMS: atom_id res chain seq x y z
N MET A 1 -11.11 -12.17 -67.09
CA MET A 1 -10.75 -11.04 -66.19
C MET A 1 -11.25 -11.38 -64.80
N ALA A 2 -10.53 -11.34 -63.69
CA ALA A 2 -9.11 -11.19 -63.33
C ALA A 2 -9.06 -11.68 -61.85
N ALA A 3 -8.27 -12.69 -61.52
CA ALA A 3 -6.90 -12.60 -60.97
C ALA A 3 -6.84 -12.57 -59.43
N HIS A 4 -6.27 -13.65 -58.89
CA HIS A 4 -5.77 -13.84 -57.52
C HIS A 4 -4.83 -12.73 -57.05
N LYS A 5 -4.77 -12.51 -55.73
CA LYS A 5 -3.51 -12.29 -54.99
C LYS A 5 -3.69 -12.53 -53.48
N MET A 6 -3.03 -13.57 -52.97
CA MET A 6 -2.77 -13.77 -51.54
C MET A 6 -1.58 -12.90 -51.12
N ASN A 7 -1.56 -12.40 -49.88
CA ASN A 7 -0.35 -11.80 -49.31
C ASN A 7 -0.13 -12.30 -47.87
N LYS A 8 1.07 -12.84 -47.63
CA LYS A 8 1.59 -13.33 -46.35
C LYS A 8 2.26 -12.17 -45.61
N SER A 9 2.06 -12.05 -44.31
CA SER A 9 2.99 -11.32 -43.45
C SER A 9 3.16 -12.04 -42.12
N ILE A 10 4.42 -12.29 -41.79
CA ILE A 10 4.93 -13.03 -40.64
C ILE A 10 5.20 -12.01 -39.54
N LEU A 11 4.61 -12.21 -38.36
CA LEU A 11 4.96 -11.50 -37.14
C LEU A 11 5.97 -12.35 -36.36
N SER A 12 7.18 -11.84 -36.11
CA SER A 12 8.09 -12.41 -35.12
C SER A 12 8.28 -11.42 -33.97
N LEU A 13 7.89 -11.85 -32.77
CA LEU A 13 8.23 -11.22 -31.50
C LEU A 13 9.28 -12.11 -30.84
N GLY A 14 10.53 -11.66 -30.84
CA GLY A 14 11.61 -12.29 -30.08
C GLY A 14 11.59 -11.81 -28.64
N GLN A 15 11.28 -12.71 -27.71
CA GLN A 15 11.59 -12.58 -26.28
C GLN A 15 13.09 -12.78 -26.07
N ILE A 16 13.72 -11.96 -25.21
CA ILE A 16 14.96 -12.34 -24.54
C ILE A 16 14.88 -11.90 -23.07
N ASN A 17 14.88 -12.91 -22.20
CA ASN A 17 15.11 -12.84 -20.76
C ASN A 17 16.60 -12.58 -20.47
N GLY A 18 16.92 -11.81 -19.43
CA GLY A 18 18.29 -11.71 -18.90
C GLY A 18 18.38 -10.92 -17.60
N ARG A 19 18.59 -11.62 -16.49
CA ARG A 19 18.69 -11.12 -15.11
C ARG A 19 20.15 -10.78 -14.77
N ILE A 20 20.36 -9.56 -14.29
CA ILE A 20 21.40 -8.99 -13.39
C ILE A 20 22.57 -9.91 -12.94
N TYR A 21 23.82 -9.46 -13.11
CA TYR A 21 24.80 -9.13 -12.02
C TYR A 21 25.88 -8.17 -12.55
N GLY A 22 26.31 -7.22 -11.71
CA GLY A 22 27.01 -6.00 -12.10
C GLY A 22 28.54 -6.07 -12.19
N ILE A 23 29.14 -4.93 -12.60
CA ILE A 23 30.23 -4.16 -11.94
C ILE A 23 30.84 -3.17 -12.97
N HIS A 24 30.68 -1.88 -12.65
CA HIS A 24 31.55 -0.72 -12.91
C HIS A 24 32.25 -0.50 -14.27
N ALA A 25 31.78 0.51 -15.02
CA ALA A 25 32.64 1.36 -15.86
C ALA A 25 32.05 2.78 -15.94
N LEU A 26 32.82 3.77 -15.44
CA LEU A 26 32.54 5.19 -15.55
C LEU A 26 32.68 5.65 -17.01
N ASN A 27 31.71 6.41 -17.54
CA ASN A 27 31.97 7.36 -18.62
C ASN A 27 30.96 8.53 -18.56
N PRO A 28 31.41 9.79 -18.71
CA PRO A 28 30.57 10.97 -18.54
C PRO A 28 29.84 11.35 -19.85
N LEU A 29 28.54 11.64 -19.75
CA LEU A 29 27.76 12.19 -20.86
C LEU A 29 27.57 13.70 -20.73
N ASN A 30 28.33 14.39 -21.57
CA ASN A 30 28.02 15.62 -22.32
C ASN A 30 26.71 16.34 -21.99
N ARG A 31 26.84 17.51 -21.36
CA ARG A 31 25.81 18.54 -21.29
C ARG A 31 25.98 19.51 -22.46
N ALA A 32 25.08 19.43 -23.44
CA ALA A 32 25.02 20.38 -24.54
C ALA A 32 24.60 21.77 -24.04
N THR A 33 25.44 22.77 -24.28
CA THR A 33 25.13 24.20 -24.15
C THR A 33 25.11 24.81 -25.55
N TYR A 34 23.95 25.31 -25.97
CA TYR A 34 23.80 26.11 -27.19
C TYR A 34 24.40 27.50 -26.93
N ALA A 35 25.46 27.83 -27.67
CA ALA A 35 26.01 29.18 -27.75
C ALA A 35 25.71 29.74 -29.15
N THR A 36 24.95 30.83 -29.21
CA THR A 36 24.70 31.58 -30.45
C THR A 36 25.92 32.48 -30.70
N ALA A 37 26.74 32.15 -31.70
CA ALA A 37 27.84 33.00 -32.13
C ALA A 37 27.36 33.89 -33.30
N LEU A 38 27.33 35.20 -33.10
CA LEU A 38 27.28 36.18 -34.19
C LEU A 38 28.69 36.71 -34.40
N SER A 39 29.20 36.44 -35.60
CA SER A 39 30.50 36.84 -36.11
C SER A 39 30.41 38.19 -36.81
N THR A 40 31.34 39.10 -36.53
CA THR A 40 31.66 40.21 -37.44
C THR A 40 33.16 40.46 -37.46
N ASN A 41 33.76 40.07 -38.59
CA ASN A 41 34.91 40.60 -39.33
C ASN A 41 36.03 41.33 -38.58
N ASN A 42 37.21 40.69 -38.57
CA ASN A 42 38.50 41.31 -38.29
C ASN A 42 39.05 41.99 -39.56
N SER A 43 39.35 43.29 -39.47
CA SER A 43 40.42 43.91 -40.26
C SER A 43 41.68 43.95 -39.41
N SER A 44 42.74 43.33 -39.91
CA SER A 44 44.09 43.28 -39.34
C SER A 44 44.71 44.68 -39.20
N GLN A 45 45.06 45.07 -37.97
CA GLN A 45 46.18 45.99 -37.74
C GLN A 45 47.01 45.53 -36.53
N ASN A 46 48.28 45.24 -36.79
CA ASN A 46 49.32 45.02 -35.79
C ASN A 46 49.53 46.29 -34.95
N LYS A 47 49.24 46.26 -33.65
CA LYS A 47 49.85 47.16 -32.66
C LYS A 47 49.98 46.47 -31.30
N GLY A 48 51.23 46.23 -30.91
CA GLY A 48 51.79 46.27 -29.54
C GLY A 48 51.10 45.51 -28.41
N PHE A 49 51.91 44.87 -27.56
CA PHE A 49 51.47 44.38 -26.25
C PHE A 49 50.74 45.51 -25.48
N PRO A 50 49.48 45.32 -25.04
CA PRO A 50 48.82 46.34 -24.26
C PRO A 50 49.43 46.34 -22.85
N ASN A 51 49.86 47.53 -22.44
CA ASN A 51 50.21 47.86 -21.07
C ASN A 51 49.12 47.30 -20.14
N ARG A 52 49.50 46.48 -19.15
CA ARG A 52 48.58 46.00 -18.11
C ARG A 52 48.12 47.19 -17.26
N GLY A 53 47.04 47.84 -17.67
CA GLY A 53 46.26 48.74 -16.82
C GLY A 53 45.71 47.98 -15.60
N PRO A 54 45.33 48.68 -14.52
CA PRO A 54 44.88 48.03 -13.30
C PRO A 54 43.65 47.17 -13.57
N LEU A 55 43.66 45.95 -13.03
CA LEU A 55 42.59 44.97 -13.13
C LEU A 55 41.26 45.62 -12.72
N ASN A 56 40.41 46.00 -13.69
CA ASN A 56 39.05 46.46 -13.43
C ASN A 56 38.32 45.39 -12.62
N ARG A 57 38.25 45.58 -11.30
CA ARG A 57 37.47 44.73 -10.40
C ARG A 57 36.02 44.85 -10.85
N ARG A 58 35.43 43.73 -11.30
CA ARG A 58 34.00 43.67 -11.60
C ARG A 58 33.23 44.27 -10.41
N PRO A 59 32.21 45.11 -10.64
CA PRO A 59 31.41 45.68 -9.56
C PRO A 59 30.92 44.57 -8.64
N ARG A 60 31.09 44.77 -7.33
CA ARG A 60 30.59 43.84 -6.31
C ARG A 60 29.07 43.72 -6.51
N ARG A 61 28.57 42.49 -6.63
CA ARG A 61 27.12 42.26 -6.68
C ARG A 61 26.52 42.64 -5.33
N GLU A 62 25.59 43.57 -5.34
CA GLU A 62 24.79 43.90 -4.16
C GLU A 62 23.88 42.73 -3.81
N VAL A 63 23.75 42.46 -2.51
CA VAL A 63 22.85 41.42 -2.01
C VAL A 63 21.44 41.98 -2.07
N GLY A 64 20.54 41.31 -2.80
CA GLY A 64 19.13 41.72 -2.85
C GLY A 64 18.44 41.53 -1.51
N ASP A 65 17.41 42.34 -1.26
CA ASP A 65 16.61 42.26 -0.04
C ASP A 65 16.02 40.86 0.16
N PRO A 66 15.91 40.37 1.40
CA PRO A 66 15.28 39.10 1.66
C PRO A 66 13.81 39.15 1.27
N ARG A 67 13.29 38.03 0.75
CA ARG A 67 11.88 37.91 0.36
C ARG A 67 10.91 38.13 1.53
N THR A 68 11.37 37.95 2.77
CA THR A 68 10.60 38.18 4.00
C THR A 68 9.94 39.55 4.06
N ASP A 69 10.62 40.59 3.59
CA ASP A 69 10.18 41.97 3.78
C ASP A 69 9.05 42.34 2.80
N ARG A 70 8.88 41.54 1.75
CA ARG A 70 7.85 41.69 0.72
C ARG A 70 6.69 40.71 0.89
N MET A 71 6.67 39.96 2.00
CA MET A 71 5.74 38.85 2.20
C MET A 71 4.49 39.32 2.96
N PRO A 72 3.28 39.17 2.41
CA PRO A 72 2.05 39.53 3.11
C PRO A 72 1.78 38.58 4.30
N VAL A 73 1.09 39.09 5.32
CA VAL A 73 0.78 38.35 6.55
C VAL A 73 -0.21 37.21 6.28
N ASP A 74 -1.21 37.44 5.44
CA ASP A 74 -2.26 36.45 5.11
C ASP A 74 -1.85 35.46 4.00
N GLN A 75 -0.56 35.38 3.68
CA GLN A 75 -0.08 34.51 2.62
C GLN A 75 -0.24 33.01 2.98
N ASP A 76 -0.63 32.22 1.99
CA ASP A 76 -0.60 30.76 2.06
C ASP A 76 0.83 30.23 2.30
N TRP A 77 1.08 29.75 3.53
CA TRP A 77 2.37 29.19 3.94
C TRP A 77 2.81 27.97 3.12
N THR A 78 1.85 27.19 2.63
CA THR A 78 2.09 26.00 1.80
C THR A 78 2.80 26.32 0.49
N ALA A 79 2.63 27.54 -0.04
CA ALA A 79 3.33 28.00 -1.24
C ALA A 79 4.76 28.48 -0.94
N VAL A 80 5.00 28.99 0.28
CA VAL A 80 6.34 29.43 0.74
C VAL A 80 7.26 28.23 0.96
N TYR A 81 6.72 27.14 1.50
CA TYR A 81 7.48 25.95 1.86
C TYR A 81 6.75 24.65 1.47
N PRO A 82 6.72 24.29 0.17
CA PRO A 82 5.92 23.15 -0.31
C PRO A 82 6.55 21.79 -0.03
N ASN A 83 7.89 21.71 0.09
CA ASN A 83 8.63 20.46 0.19
C ASN A 83 9.70 20.50 1.28
N ALA A 84 10.23 19.33 1.64
CA ALA A 84 11.34 19.21 2.57
C ALA A 84 12.57 19.95 2.03
N ALA A 85 13.02 20.97 2.76
CA ALA A 85 14.15 21.81 2.40
C ALA A 85 14.91 22.24 3.66
N PRO A 86 16.19 22.66 3.53
CA PRO A 86 16.93 23.26 4.65
C PRO A 86 16.39 24.65 4.98
N PHE A 87 16.59 25.10 6.22
CA PHE A 87 16.08 26.38 6.69
C PHE A 87 16.59 27.56 5.82
N ARG A 88 15.64 28.26 5.18
CA ARG A 88 15.93 29.40 4.30
C ARG A 88 15.67 30.71 5.03
N GLN A 89 16.74 31.33 5.50
CA GLN A 89 16.70 32.55 6.32
C GLN A 89 15.96 33.71 5.64
N GLY A 90 16.07 33.83 4.32
CA GLY A 90 15.41 34.87 3.51
C GLY A 90 13.99 34.53 3.04
N SER A 91 13.47 33.33 3.33
CA SER A 91 12.10 32.92 2.97
C SER A 91 11.20 32.75 4.19
N VAL A 92 11.78 32.51 5.37
CA VAL A 92 11.03 32.32 6.61
C VAL A 92 10.94 33.66 7.36
N PRO A 93 9.74 34.26 7.51
CA PRO A 93 9.56 35.58 8.13
C PRO A 93 9.71 35.54 9.66
N LEU A 94 9.82 34.36 10.27
CA LEU A 94 9.87 34.20 11.72
C LEU A 94 11.21 34.69 12.31
N PRO A 95 11.19 35.39 13.47
CA PRO A 95 12.40 35.83 14.17
C PRO A 95 12.98 34.71 15.05
N VAL A 96 13.40 33.60 14.43
CA VAL A 96 13.96 32.43 15.14
C VAL A 96 15.40 32.71 15.57
N ARG A 97 15.73 32.36 16.80
CA ARG A 97 17.08 32.40 17.36
C ARG A 97 17.44 31.02 17.92
N MET A 98 18.67 30.57 17.70
CA MET A 98 19.11 29.23 18.12
C MET A 98 20.62 29.22 18.39
N GLY A 99 21.04 28.42 19.37
CA GLY A 99 22.43 28.32 19.81
C GLY A 99 22.62 28.78 21.26
N PHE A 100 23.76 28.41 21.84
CA PHE A 100 24.06 28.72 23.24
C PHE A 100 24.34 30.22 23.44
N PRO A 101 23.68 30.89 24.40
CA PRO A 101 23.94 32.29 24.69
C PRO A 101 25.30 32.46 25.39
N VAL A 102 26.20 33.24 24.80
CA VAL A 102 27.48 33.58 25.44
C VAL A 102 27.30 34.67 26.48
N LYS A 103 27.91 34.49 27.67
CA LYS A 103 28.07 35.51 28.74
C LYS A 103 26.81 36.35 29.03
N ARG A 104 25.68 35.70 29.37
CA ARG A 104 24.36 36.33 29.63
C ARG A 104 23.76 37.10 28.43
N GLY A 105 24.21 36.82 27.21
CA GLY A 105 23.70 37.41 25.99
C GLY A 105 22.46 36.72 25.42
N VAL A 106 22.00 37.22 24.27
CA VAL A 106 20.86 36.65 23.52
C VAL A 106 21.37 35.59 22.53
N PRO A 107 20.62 34.50 22.28
CA PRO A 107 20.99 33.51 21.27
C PRO A 107 21.18 34.12 19.86
N PRO A 108 22.08 33.55 19.04
CA PRO A 108 22.34 34.01 17.68
C PRO A 108 21.07 34.09 16.82
N GLU A 109 21.01 35.12 15.97
CA GLU A 109 19.91 35.35 15.03
C GLU A 109 19.84 34.31 13.92
N LYS A 110 18.75 34.32 13.15
CA LYS A 110 18.59 33.40 12.02
C LYS A 110 19.61 33.60 10.91
N LYS A 111 20.13 34.82 10.70
CA LYS A 111 21.05 35.15 9.60
C LYS A 111 22.43 34.54 9.85
N GLY A 112 22.91 33.71 8.94
CA GLY A 112 24.23 33.06 9.03
C GLY A 112 24.35 31.95 10.09
N ASN A 113 23.25 31.55 10.75
CA ASN A 113 23.30 30.57 11.83
C ASN A 113 23.27 29.11 11.31
N LEU A 114 24.36 28.39 11.57
CA LEU A 114 24.54 26.99 11.16
C LEU A 114 23.74 26.00 12.02
N GLU A 115 23.39 26.37 13.24
CA GLU A 115 22.58 25.54 14.15
C GLU A 115 21.16 25.33 13.63
N LEU A 116 20.67 26.25 12.78
CA LEU A 116 19.36 26.14 12.13
C LEU A 116 19.34 25.15 10.95
N LYS A 117 20.40 24.36 10.74
CA LYS A 117 20.45 23.28 9.73
C LYS A 117 19.65 22.04 10.11
N ILE A 118 19.06 21.99 11.31
CA ILE A 118 18.24 20.89 11.81
C ILE A 118 17.11 20.53 10.82
N PRO A 119 16.78 19.23 10.63
CA PRO A 119 15.62 18.81 9.87
C PRO A 119 14.35 19.51 10.36
N ASN A 120 13.73 20.32 9.49
CA ASN A 120 12.56 21.12 9.85
C ASN A 120 11.28 20.51 9.26
N PHE A 121 10.16 20.88 9.88
CA PHE A 121 8.82 20.44 9.50
C PHE A 121 7.98 21.60 8.94
N LEU A 122 8.62 22.64 8.39
CA LEU A 122 7.92 23.82 7.89
C LEU A 122 6.99 23.51 6.69
N HIS A 123 7.25 22.40 5.98
CA HIS A 123 6.40 21.88 4.91
C HIS A 123 5.23 21.02 5.42
N LEU A 124 5.27 20.54 6.66
CA LEU A 124 4.23 19.70 7.27
C LEU A 124 3.43 20.49 8.32
N THR A 125 3.09 21.74 8.01
CA THR A 125 2.17 22.50 8.87
C THR A 125 0.78 21.85 8.86
N PRO A 126 -0.03 21.99 9.93
CA PRO A 126 -1.37 21.39 10.00
C PRO A 126 -2.27 21.78 8.82
N ALA A 127 -2.12 23.01 8.30
CA ALA A 127 -2.83 23.47 7.11
C ALA A 127 -2.38 22.72 5.83
N ALA A 128 -1.08 22.48 5.67
CA ALA A 128 -0.53 21.68 4.57
C ALA A 128 -1.04 20.24 4.62
N ILE A 129 -0.99 19.62 5.80
CA ILE A 129 -1.43 18.23 6.01
C ILE A 129 -2.90 18.08 5.63
N LYS A 130 -3.77 19.01 6.06
CA LYS A 130 -5.20 18.98 5.69
C LYS A 130 -5.40 19.03 4.17
N LYS A 131 -4.73 19.97 3.47
CA LYS A 131 -4.79 20.10 2.01
C LYS A 131 -4.29 18.82 1.32
N HIS A 132 -3.19 18.23 1.78
CA HIS A 132 -2.64 16.99 1.24
C HIS A 132 -3.56 15.79 1.46
N CYS A 133 -4.08 15.61 2.69
CA CYS A 133 -5.01 14.53 3.00
C CYS A 133 -6.31 14.65 2.20
N GLU A 134 -6.83 15.85 1.98
CA GLU A 134 -8.01 16.05 1.12
C GLU A 134 -7.76 15.61 -0.33
N ALA A 135 -6.60 15.97 -0.90
CA ALA A 135 -6.21 15.53 -2.24
C ALA A 135 -6.05 14.00 -2.31
N LEU A 136 -5.42 13.38 -1.30
CA LEU A 136 -5.23 11.94 -1.24
C LEU A 136 -6.55 11.16 -1.06
N LYS A 137 -7.50 11.70 -0.29
CA LYS A 137 -8.85 11.09 -0.11
C LYS A 137 -9.61 10.97 -1.44
N ARG A 138 -9.47 11.94 -2.35
CA ARG A 138 -10.07 11.85 -3.69
C ARG A 138 -9.45 10.71 -4.50
N LYS A 139 -8.13 10.55 -4.41
CA LYS A 139 -7.38 9.52 -5.16
C LYS A 139 -7.64 8.10 -4.63
N SER A 140 -7.71 7.91 -3.31
CA SER A 140 -7.99 6.60 -2.71
C SER A 140 -9.41 6.10 -3.03
N LYS A 141 -10.40 7.00 -3.05
CA LYS A 141 -11.78 6.65 -3.40
C LYS A 141 -11.92 6.14 -4.84
N CYS A 142 -11.15 6.70 -5.77
CA CYS A 142 -11.16 6.29 -7.18
C CYS A 142 -10.40 4.97 -7.42
N LEU A 143 -9.28 4.75 -6.72
CA LEU A 143 -8.50 3.50 -6.82
C LEU A 143 -9.28 2.25 -6.35
N LEU A 144 -10.26 2.43 -5.47
CA LEU A 144 -11.13 1.34 -4.99
C LEU A 144 -12.50 1.28 -5.71
N SER A 145 -12.80 2.19 -6.63
CA SER A 145 -14.12 2.25 -7.29
C SER A 145 -14.12 1.89 -8.77
N GLY A 146 -12.96 1.52 -9.33
CA GLY A 146 -12.80 1.37 -10.78
C GLY A 146 -13.34 0.09 -11.40
N ASN A 147 -13.48 -1.02 -10.67
CA ASN A 147 -14.04 -2.30 -11.18
C ASN A 147 -14.32 -3.35 -10.09
N SER A 148 -13.73 -3.24 -8.89
CA SER A 148 -13.77 -4.30 -7.87
C SER A 148 -15.15 -4.61 -7.26
N ARG A 149 -16.14 -3.72 -7.38
CA ARG A 149 -17.45 -3.89 -6.73
C ARG A 149 -18.43 -4.74 -7.55
N ILE A 150 -18.32 -4.73 -8.87
CA ILE A 150 -19.25 -5.49 -9.74
C ILE A 150 -18.76 -6.94 -9.85
N ASP A 151 -17.45 -7.14 -10.00
CA ASP A 151 -16.83 -8.47 -10.06
C ASP A 151 -17.04 -9.27 -8.78
N SER A 152 -16.86 -8.63 -7.60
CA SER A 152 -17.05 -9.32 -6.32
C SER A 152 -18.49 -9.78 -6.12
N MET A 153 -19.49 -8.97 -6.49
CA MET A 153 -20.90 -9.32 -6.29
C MET A 153 -21.33 -10.44 -7.26
N TYR A 154 -20.89 -10.39 -8.52
CA TYR A 154 -21.15 -11.46 -9.49
C TYR A 154 -20.52 -12.79 -9.07
N LEU A 155 -19.25 -12.79 -8.64
CA LEU A 155 -18.57 -13.99 -8.13
C LEU A 155 -19.29 -14.60 -6.92
N LEU A 156 -19.73 -13.77 -5.97
CA LEU A 156 -20.46 -14.23 -4.77
C LEU A 156 -21.83 -14.82 -5.10
N THR A 157 -22.55 -14.31 -6.12
CA THR A 157 -23.93 -14.74 -6.38
C THR A 157 -24.04 -15.86 -7.41
N HIS A 158 -23.20 -15.87 -8.44
CA HIS A 158 -23.39 -16.78 -9.57
C HIS A 158 -22.60 -18.08 -9.42
N GLU A 159 -21.42 -18.03 -8.78
CA GLU A 159 -20.62 -19.24 -8.56
C GLU A 159 -21.15 -20.05 -7.38
N SER A 160 -21.67 -19.42 -6.32
CA SER A 160 -22.22 -20.15 -5.15
C SER A 160 -23.50 -20.95 -5.41
N TRP A 161 -24.21 -20.68 -6.52
CA TRP A 161 -25.46 -21.39 -6.88
C TRP A 161 -25.25 -22.46 -7.95
N LYS A 162 -24.05 -22.58 -8.50
CA LYS A 162 -23.71 -23.65 -9.45
C LYS A 162 -23.21 -24.85 -8.67
N ALA A 163 -23.88 -25.98 -8.84
CA ALA A 163 -23.38 -27.27 -8.37
C ALA A 163 -22.67 -27.98 -9.51
N GLU A 164 -21.39 -28.27 -9.34
CA GLU A 164 -20.61 -29.05 -10.30
C GLU A 164 -20.69 -30.57 -10.00
N ALA A 165 -20.44 -31.41 -11.01
CA ALA A 165 -20.60 -32.86 -10.86
C ALA A 165 -19.73 -33.46 -9.73
N TRP A 166 -18.53 -32.89 -9.50
CA TRP A 166 -17.60 -33.34 -8.48
C TRP A 166 -18.03 -32.95 -7.05
N GLU A 167 -18.93 -32.00 -6.86
CA GLU A 167 -19.43 -31.65 -5.52
C GLU A 167 -20.24 -32.80 -4.89
N SER A 168 -20.79 -33.70 -5.71
CA SER A 168 -21.44 -34.92 -5.25
C SER A 168 -20.46 -35.99 -4.72
N GLU A 169 -19.17 -35.87 -5.04
CA GLU A 169 -18.09 -36.76 -4.57
C GLU A 169 -17.55 -36.34 -3.20
N LYS A 170 -18.12 -35.29 -2.60
CA LYS A 170 -17.70 -34.73 -1.31
C LYS A 170 -17.65 -35.80 -0.22
N THR A 171 -16.49 -35.95 0.41
CA THR A 171 -16.28 -36.96 1.44
C THR A 171 -16.72 -36.48 2.82
N VAL A 172 -16.87 -37.40 3.78
CA VAL A 172 -17.23 -37.06 5.17
C VAL A 172 -16.19 -36.14 5.84
N ALA A 173 -14.92 -36.20 5.43
CA ALA A 173 -13.87 -35.33 5.95
C ALA A 173 -13.99 -33.89 5.46
N ASP A 174 -14.61 -33.68 4.30
CA ASP A 174 -14.82 -32.36 3.70
C ASP A 174 -16.12 -31.70 4.18
N MET A 175 -16.93 -32.41 4.95
CA MET A 175 -18.16 -31.88 5.55
C MET A 175 -17.82 -30.96 6.71
N GLU A 176 -18.22 -29.69 6.61
CA GLU A 176 -18.03 -28.69 7.68
C GLU A 176 -18.91 -28.96 8.90
N GLU A 177 -20.05 -29.62 8.68
CA GLU A 177 -21.00 -30.00 9.72
C GLU A 177 -21.12 -31.52 9.81
N TYR A 178 -21.18 -32.02 11.04
CA TYR A 178 -21.47 -33.42 11.30
C TYR A 178 -22.94 -33.74 11.01
N SER A 179 -23.16 -34.59 10.01
CA SER A 179 -24.46 -35.22 9.77
C SER A 179 -24.60 -36.53 10.54
N TRP A 180 -25.72 -36.71 11.23
CA TRP A 180 -26.05 -37.95 11.92
C TRP A 180 -26.38 -39.09 10.96
N GLU A 181 -27.00 -38.77 9.82
CA GLU A 181 -27.50 -39.79 8.89
C GLU A 181 -26.34 -40.46 8.13
N ASN A 182 -26.38 -41.79 8.05
CA ASN A 182 -25.30 -42.63 7.51
C ASN A 182 -23.98 -42.56 8.30
N SER A 183 -23.98 -41.95 9.49
CA SER A 183 -22.79 -41.80 10.32
C SER A 183 -22.37 -43.11 11.00
N PRO A 184 -21.08 -43.23 11.39
CA PRO A 184 -20.62 -44.35 12.23
C PRO A 184 -21.36 -44.42 13.57
N SER A 185 -21.67 -43.27 14.20
CA SER A 185 -22.36 -43.23 15.49
C SER A 185 -23.79 -43.78 15.40
N GLN A 186 -24.51 -43.50 14.31
CA GLN A 186 -25.83 -44.08 14.06
C GLN A 186 -25.74 -45.60 13.92
N LYS A 187 -24.80 -46.09 13.10
CA LYS A 187 -24.59 -47.53 12.88
C LYS A 187 -24.22 -48.25 14.18
N ASN A 188 -23.37 -47.65 15.00
CA ASN A 188 -22.95 -48.19 16.29
C ASN A 188 -24.09 -48.20 17.32
N ALA A 189 -24.89 -47.13 17.37
CA ALA A 189 -26.05 -47.06 18.27
C ALA A 189 -27.10 -48.12 17.90
N LEU A 190 -27.47 -48.22 16.62
CA LEU A 190 -28.44 -49.20 16.14
C LEU A 190 -27.93 -50.63 16.31
N SER A 191 -26.67 -50.93 15.99
CA SER A 191 -26.11 -52.28 16.18
C SER A 191 -26.08 -52.69 17.65
N THR A 192 -25.81 -51.75 18.56
CA THR A 192 -25.85 -51.99 20.01
C THR A 192 -27.27 -52.25 20.49
N LEU A 193 -28.26 -51.46 20.04
CA LEU A 193 -29.67 -51.65 20.39
C LEU A 193 -30.22 -53.00 19.89
N VAL A 194 -29.86 -53.39 18.66
CA VAL A 194 -30.20 -54.71 18.10
C VAL A 194 -29.60 -55.82 18.96
N ARG A 195 -28.32 -55.69 19.35
CA ARG A 195 -27.63 -56.67 20.20
C ARG A 195 -28.21 -56.76 21.61
N MET A 196 -28.80 -55.69 22.12
CA MET A 196 -29.51 -55.65 23.41
C MET A 196 -30.99 -56.05 23.30
N GLY A 197 -31.50 -56.33 22.10
CA GLY A 197 -32.91 -56.69 21.89
C GLY A 197 -33.90 -55.53 22.07
N LEU A 198 -33.42 -54.29 22.15
CA LEU A 198 -34.22 -53.08 22.39
C LEU A 198 -34.76 -52.43 21.11
N ALA A 199 -34.57 -53.08 19.95
CA ALA A 199 -34.89 -52.55 18.63
C ALA A 199 -36.40 -52.40 18.33
N GLY A 200 -37.28 -53.00 19.16
CA GLY A 200 -38.70 -53.17 18.85
C GLY A 200 -39.60 -51.96 19.09
N GLU A 201 -39.59 -51.33 20.27
CA GLU A 201 -40.70 -50.42 20.64
C GLU A 201 -40.29 -49.17 21.44
N GLY A 202 -39.10 -49.12 22.03
CA GLY A 202 -38.70 -48.03 22.94
C GLY A 202 -37.61 -47.09 22.42
N GLY A 203 -37.25 -47.14 21.14
CA GLY A 203 -36.01 -46.51 20.65
C GLY A 203 -36.16 -45.12 20.01
N LYS A 204 -37.35 -44.72 19.58
CA LYS A 204 -37.49 -43.49 18.76
C LYS A 204 -37.11 -42.19 19.50
N PRO A 205 -37.63 -41.91 20.71
CA PRO A 205 -37.31 -40.65 21.39
C PRO A 205 -35.92 -40.65 22.06
N GLU A 206 -35.43 -41.78 22.54
CA GLU A 206 -34.12 -41.92 23.19
C GLU A 206 -32.99 -41.82 22.17
N VAL A 207 -33.15 -42.46 21.00
CA VAL A 207 -32.20 -42.32 19.89
C VAL A 207 -32.19 -40.89 19.37
N GLN A 208 -33.33 -40.20 19.35
CA GLN A 208 -33.39 -38.80 18.94
C GLN A 208 -32.63 -37.89 19.92
N LYS A 209 -32.82 -38.06 21.23
CA LYS A 209 -32.05 -37.32 22.25
C LYS A 209 -30.55 -37.58 22.15
N TYR A 210 -30.18 -38.82 21.84
CA TYR A 210 -28.78 -39.18 21.60
C TYR A 210 -28.23 -38.53 20.33
N ARG A 211 -28.97 -38.57 19.21
CA ARG A 211 -28.65 -37.86 17.97
C ARG A 211 -28.42 -36.37 18.22
N ASP A 212 -29.35 -35.71 18.89
CA ASP A 212 -29.29 -34.27 19.17
C ASP A 212 -28.07 -33.94 20.05
N SER A 213 -27.76 -34.81 21.02
CA SER A 213 -26.56 -34.64 21.87
C SER A 213 -25.25 -34.79 21.10
N VAL A 214 -25.16 -35.76 20.17
CA VAL A 214 -23.96 -36.03 19.37
C VAL A 214 -23.74 -34.95 18.32
N THR A 215 -24.79 -34.56 17.61
CA THR A 215 -24.72 -33.49 16.60
C THR A 215 -24.26 -32.18 17.24
N ARG A 216 -24.84 -31.81 18.39
CA ARG A 216 -24.40 -30.63 19.13
C ARG A 216 -22.94 -30.73 19.57
N LEU A 217 -22.53 -31.87 20.13
CA LEU A 217 -21.15 -32.10 20.55
C LEU A 217 -20.15 -31.96 19.39
N LYS A 218 -20.52 -32.41 18.19
CA LYS A 218 -19.65 -32.37 17.01
C LYS A 218 -19.63 -31.04 16.27
N ASN A 219 -20.74 -30.29 16.27
CA ASN A 219 -20.86 -29.02 15.53
C ASN A 219 -20.50 -27.80 16.39
N GLU A 220 -20.96 -27.76 17.65
CA GLU A 220 -20.74 -26.62 18.55
C GLU A 220 -19.49 -26.76 19.42
N GLY A 221 -18.95 -27.98 19.53
CA GLY A 221 -17.73 -28.29 20.27
C GLY A 221 -17.93 -28.92 21.66
N GLU A 222 -16.81 -29.27 22.28
CA GLU A 222 -16.75 -29.97 23.57
C GLU A 222 -16.82 -28.96 24.73
N SER A 223 -17.98 -28.85 25.35
CA SER A 223 -18.22 -28.08 26.56
C SER A 223 -18.68 -29.01 27.68
N GLU A 224 -18.52 -28.62 28.94
CA GLU A 224 -18.97 -29.44 30.07
C GLU A 224 -20.46 -29.78 29.97
N GLY A 225 -21.28 -28.80 29.55
CA GLY A 225 -22.71 -29.01 29.31
C GLY A 225 -23.01 -29.97 28.17
N SER A 226 -22.28 -29.90 27.04
CA SER A 226 -22.52 -30.80 25.90
C SER A 226 -22.10 -32.24 26.20
N VAL A 227 -20.99 -32.43 26.93
CA VAL A 227 -20.52 -33.74 27.37
C VAL A 227 -21.46 -34.38 28.38
N LEU A 228 -21.96 -33.61 29.36
CA LEU A 228 -22.94 -34.11 30.33
C LEU A 228 -24.24 -34.56 29.65
N GLN A 229 -24.74 -33.77 28.70
CA GLN A 229 -25.96 -34.12 27.99
C GLN A 229 -25.78 -35.37 27.10
N TYR A 230 -24.63 -35.53 26.46
CA TYR A 230 -24.28 -36.75 25.74
C TYR A 230 -24.23 -37.97 26.67
N ARG A 231 -23.61 -37.83 27.85
CA ARG A 231 -23.56 -38.88 28.87
C ARG A 231 -24.96 -39.29 29.33
N GLU A 232 -25.81 -38.32 29.68
CA GLU A 232 -27.16 -38.59 30.16
C GLU A 232 -28.05 -39.17 29.06
N ALA A 233 -27.89 -38.73 27.80
CA ALA A 233 -28.58 -39.33 26.66
C ALA A 233 -28.12 -40.79 26.42
N GLY A 234 -26.82 -41.07 26.52
CA GLY A 234 -26.27 -42.42 26.38
C GLY A 234 -26.74 -43.39 27.47
N LYS A 235 -26.80 -42.94 28.73
CA LYS A 235 -27.37 -43.74 29.84
C LYS A 235 -28.84 -44.10 29.57
N LYS A 236 -29.63 -43.10 29.19
CA LYS A 236 -31.05 -43.29 28.85
C LYS A 236 -31.23 -44.23 27.66
N LEU A 237 -30.37 -44.15 26.66
CA LEU A 237 -30.41 -45.03 25.49
C LEU A 237 -30.16 -46.50 25.83
N LEU A 238 -29.28 -46.76 26.81
CA LEU A 238 -28.87 -48.11 27.21
C LEU A 238 -29.65 -48.65 28.41
N ASN A 239 -30.63 -47.89 28.93
CA ASN A 239 -31.36 -48.20 30.16
C ASN A 239 -30.43 -48.45 31.37
N LEU A 240 -29.37 -47.63 31.51
CA LEU A 240 -28.39 -47.66 32.61
C LEU A 240 -28.64 -46.58 33.67
#